data_AF-A0AAE3ZW54-F1
#
_entry.id   AF-A0AAE3ZW54-F1
#
_cell.length_a   1.000
_cell.length_b   1.000
_cell.length_c   1.000
_cell.angle_alpha   90.00
_cell.angle_beta   90.00
_cell.angle_gamma   90.00
#
_symmetry.space_group_name_H-M   'P 1'
#
loop_
_entity.id
_entity.type
_entity.pdbx_description
1 polymer ?
#
loop_
_entity_poly.entity_id
_entity_poly.type
_entity_poly.pdbx_seq_one_letter_code
_entity_poly.pdbx_strand_id
1 'polypeptide(L)'
;MRNEAFYSTAAQVLPALLIALLVQMSAVLRAHLRVFAHYAASNSPDRPGSYFSDPEEKRLVVDVLTANAFRRWIRNGVLGGTLIVVGEASAVAVLVAGTDGWLPLVAGPVCVVAILVSTVLAAWLPISQLRKMALLDRNQARGRGR
;
A
#
# COMPACT_ATOMS: atom_id res chain seq x y z
N MET A 1 14.00 -18.05 -18.52
CA MET A 1 15.21 -17.21 -18.70
C MET A 1 16.34 -17.88 -17.94
N ARG A 2 17.47 -18.20 -18.59
CA ARG A 2 18.63 -18.86 -17.95
C ARG A 2 19.78 -17.87 -17.78
N ASN A 3 19.56 -16.84 -16.96
CA ASN A 3 20.55 -15.80 -16.74
C ASN A 3 20.71 -15.56 -15.23
N GLU A 4 21.86 -15.91 -14.68
CA GLU A 4 22.18 -15.71 -13.26
C GLU A 4 22.07 -14.24 -12.84
N ALA A 5 22.50 -13.31 -13.72
CA ALA A 5 22.43 -11.89 -13.44
C ALA A 5 20.98 -11.41 -13.22
N PHE A 6 20.03 -12.00 -13.94
CA PHE A 6 18.60 -11.70 -13.75
C PHE A 6 18.13 -12.13 -12.36
N TYR A 7 18.43 -13.36 -11.94
CA TYR A 7 17.99 -13.88 -10.64
C TYR A 7 18.69 -13.20 -9.47
N SER A 8 19.97 -12.85 -9.62
CA SER A 8 20.70 -12.04 -8.65
C SER A 8 20.08 -10.64 -8.50
N THR A 9 19.73 -10.00 -9.62
CA THR A 9 19.04 -8.70 -9.59
C THR A 9 17.65 -8.81 -8.97
N ALA A 10 16.89 -9.86 -9.30
CA ALA A 10 15.58 -10.11 -8.72
C ALA A 10 15.65 -10.29 -7.20
N ALA A 11 16.65 -11.04 -6.71
CA ALA A 11 16.89 -11.25 -5.29
C ALA A 11 17.29 -9.96 -4.54
N GLN A 12 17.81 -8.94 -5.22
CA GLN A 12 18.12 -7.64 -4.61
C GLN A 12 16.95 -6.65 -4.69
N VAL A 13 16.27 -6.60 -5.85
CA VAL A 13 15.19 -5.65 -6.13
C VAL A 13 13.93 -5.97 -5.34
N LEU A 14 13.57 -7.26 -5.21
CA LEU A 14 12.36 -7.67 -4.53
C LEU A 14 12.34 -7.28 -3.03
N PRO A 15 13.40 -7.54 -2.23
CA PRO A 15 13.50 -7.02 -0.86
C PRO A 15 13.46 -5.50 -0.77
N ALA A 16 14.13 -4.79 -1.69
CA ALA A 16 14.12 -3.34 -1.72
C ALA A 16 12.69 -2.79 -1.95
N LEU A 17 11.94 -3.41 -2.87
CA LEU A 17 10.54 -3.07 -3.12
C LEU A 17 9.65 -3.39 -1.92
N LEU A 18 9.91 -4.49 -1.19
CA LEU A 18 9.17 -4.81 0.03
C LEU A 18 9.36 -3.72 1.09
N ILE A 19 10.61 -3.31 1.34
CA ILE A 19 10.92 -2.25 2.29
C ILE A 19 10.24 -0.95 1.86
N ALA A 20 10.34 -0.57 0.58
CA ALA A 20 9.70 0.63 0.06
C ALA A 20 8.17 0.59 0.27
N LEU A 21 7.52 -0.53 -0.01
CA LEU A 21 6.08 -0.71 0.20
C LEU A 21 5.71 -0.64 1.69
N LEU A 22 6.47 -1.28 2.57
CA LEU A 22 6.22 -1.22 4.02
C LEU A 22 6.31 0.21 4.54
N VAL A 23 7.34 0.95 4.13
CA VAL A 23 7.52 2.36 4.49
C VAL A 23 6.34 3.20 4.00
N GLN A 24 5.98 3.07 2.72
CA GLN A 24 4.86 3.82 2.13
C GLN A 24 3.52 3.46 2.78
N MET A 25 3.23 2.17 2.97
CA MET A 25 2.01 1.70 3.61
C MET A 25 1.90 2.20 5.04
N SER A 26 3.00 2.26 5.79
CA SER A 26 3.03 2.85 7.15
C SER A 26 2.71 4.35 7.15
N ALA A 27 3.17 5.08 6.13
CA ALA A 27 2.90 6.51 5.98
C ALA A 27 1.42 6.76 5.65
N VAL A 28 0.84 5.96 4.75
CA VAL A 28 -0.58 6.02 4.39
C VAL A 28 -1.48 5.71 5.59
N LEU A 29 -1.14 4.68 6.37
CA LEU A 29 -1.88 4.32 7.59
C LEU A 29 -1.82 5.47 8.61
N ARG A 30 -0.63 6.02 8.86
CA ARG A 30 -0.46 7.18 9.76
C ARG A 30 -1.24 8.42 9.28
N ALA A 31 -1.35 8.63 7.97
CA ALA A 31 -2.15 9.71 7.41
C ALA A 31 -3.66 9.47 7.63
N HIS A 32 -4.14 8.24 7.41
CA HIS A 32 -5.54 7.89 7.69
C HIS A 32 -5.89 8.08 9.16
N LEU A 33 -5.06 7.55 10.07
CA LEU A 33 -5.26 7.70 11.52
C LEU A 33 -5.31 9.17 11.95
N ARG A 34 -4.47 10.04 11.37
CA ARG A 34 -4.51 11.49 11.62
C ARG A 34 -5.82 12.14 11.16
N VAL A 35 -6.32 11.79 9.97
CA VAL A 35 -7.59 12.29 9.46
C VAL A 35 -8.74 11.85 10.36
N PHE A 36 -8.75 10.60 10.81
CA PHE A 36 -9.75 10.11 11.75
C PHE A 36 -9.70 10.84 13.10
N ALA A 37 -8.50 11.04 13.66
CA ALA A 37 -8.34 11.81 14.90
C ALA A 37 -8.87 13.25 14.75
N HIS A 38 -8.60 13.89 13.61
CA HIS A 38 -9.09 15.23 13.33
C HIS A 38 -10.62 15.27 13.17
N TYR A 39 -11.21 14.30 12.46
CA TYR A 39 -12.65 14.18 12.30
C TYR A 39 -13.37 13.88 13.62
N ALA A 40 -12.77 13.06 14.47
CA ALA A 40 -13.28 12.78 15.80
C ALA A 40 -13.29 14.05 16.67
N ALA A 41 -12.22 14.85 16.61
CA ALA A 41 -12.09 16.11 17.34
C ALA A 41 -12.95 17.26 16.78
N SER A 42 -13.20 17.31 15.47
CA SER A 42 -13.99 18.39 14.86
C SER A 42 -15.49 18.24 15.05
N ASN A 43 -15.99 17.00 15.19
CA ASN A 43 -17.39 16.66 15.44
C ASN A 43 -17.70 16.40 16.92
N SER A 44 -17.04 17.09 17.85
CA SER A 44 -17.38 16.98 19.28
C SER A 44 -18.85 17.38 19.51
N PRO A 45 -19.60 16.65 20.36
CA PRO A 45 -21.04 16.89 20.58
C PRO A 45 -21.36 18.31 21.07
N ASP A 46 -20.37 18.98 21.67
CA ASP A 46 -20.50 20.36 22.16
C ASP A 46 -20.39 21.43 21.06
N ARG A 47 -20.17 21.05 19.79
CA ARG A 47 -20.11 22.00 18.66
C ARG A 47 -21.48 22.13 17.96
N PRO A 48 -22.03 23.35 17.84
CA PRO A 48 -23.25 23.57 17.08
C PRO A 48 -23.03 23.21 15.60
N GLY A 49 -23.93 22.40 15.03
CA GLY A 49 -23.86 21.91 13.65
C GLY A 49 -23.25 20.51 13.46
N SER A 50 -23.07 19.73 14.54
CA SER A 50 -22.60 18.35 14.43
C SER A 50 -23.62 17.48 13.68
N TYR A 51 -23.14 16.70 12.70
CA TYR A 51 -23.96 15.79 11.89
C TYR A 51 -24.50 14.57 12.66
N PHE A 52 -23.97 14.30 13.85
CA PHE A 52 -24.34 13.13 14.65
C PHE A 52 -24.98 13.60 15.95
N SER A 53 -26.29 13.36 16.08
CA SER A 53 -27.07 13.64 17.28
C SER A 53 -26.67 12.71 18.44
N ASP A 54 -26.19 11.51 18.12
CA ASP A 54 -25.85 10.45 19.07
C ASP A 54 -24.34 10.14 19.07
N PRO A 55 -23.65 10.28 20.23
CA PRO A 55 -22.25 9.92 20.35
C PRO A 55 -21.96 8.42 20.15
N GLU A 56 -22.92 7.52 20.35
CA GLU A 56 -22.74 6.09 20.08
C GLU A 56 -22.76 5.78 18.58
N GLU A 57 -23.67 6.40 17.83
CA GLU A 57 -23.75 6.26 16.37
C GLU A 57 -22.46 6.77 15.69
N LYS A 58 -21.91 7.88 16.19
CA LYS A 58 -20.61 8.41 15.74
C LYS A 58 -19.47 7.41 15.98
N ARG A 59 -19.40 6.80 17.17
CA ARG A 59 -18.37 5.81 17.50
C ARG A 59 -18.47 4.60 16.57
N LEU A 60 -19.69 4.10 16.36
CA LEU A 60 -19.94 2.96 15.47
C LEU A 60 -19.50 3.26 14.03
N VAL A 61 -19.84 4.43 13.49
CA VAL A 61 -19.46 4.81 12.11
C VAL A 61 -17.94 4.95 11.97
N VAL A 62 -17.28 5.59 12.93
CA VAL A 62 -15.81 5.74 12.93
C VAL A 62 -15.13 4.38 13.06
N ASP A 63 -15.61 3.51 13.94
CA ASP A 63 -15.08 2.16 14.14
C ASP A 63 -15.26 1.29 12.89
N VAL A 64 -16.43 1.34 12.24
CA VAL A 64 -16.67 0.60 10.99
C VAL A 64 -15.79 1.13 9.85
N LEU A 65 -15.62 2.45 9.72
CA LEU A 65 -14.76 3.03 8.68
C LEU A 65 -13.27 2.72 8.91
N THR A 66 -12.80 2.82 10.16
CA THR A 66 -11.42 2.50 10.52
C THR A 66 -11.13 1.01 10.37
N ALA A 67 -12.02 0.13 10.84
CA ALA A 67 -11.89 -1.32 10.69
C ALA A 67 -11.88 -1.74 9.20
N ASN A 68 -12.74 -1.14 8.37
CA ASN A 68 -12.78 -1.43 6.94
C ASN A 68 -11.52 -0.93 6.21
N ALA A 69 -11.03 0.26 6.55
CA ALA A 69 -9.79 0.80 6.01
C ALA A 69 -8.58 -0.06 6.41
N PHE A 70 -8.51 -0.47 7.68
CA PHE A 70 -7.47 -1.32 8.21
C PHE A 70 -7.50 -2.73 7.60
N ARG A 71 -8.68 -3.34 7.46
CA ARG A 71 -8.84 -4.65 6.82
C ARG A 71 -8.41 -4.62 5.35
N ARG A 72 -8.75 -3.56 4.60
CA ARG A 72 -8.26 -3.36 3.23
C ARG A 72 -6.74 -3.17 3.20
N TRP A 73 -6.18 -2.45 4.17
CA TRP A 73 -4.73 -2.24 4.30
C TRP A 73 -3.99 -3.56 4.53
N ILE A 74 -4.42 -4.36 5.52
CA ILE A 74 -3.85 -5.69 5.79
C ILE A 74 -3.97 -6.58 4.55
N ARG A 75 -5.16 -6.70 3.96
CA ARG A 75 -5.38 -7.58 2.82
C ARG A 75 -4.44 -7.23 1.65
N ASN A 76 -4.32 -5.95 1.32
CA ASN A 76 -3.46 -5.52 0.22
C ASN A 76 -1.98 -5.68 0.56
N GLY A 77 -1.59 -5.41 1.82
CA GLY A 77 -0.22 -5.61 2.30
C GLY A 77 0.20 -7.08 2.29
N VAL A 78 -0.69 -7.98 2.73
CA VAL A 78 -0.47 -9.43 2.69
C VAL A 78 -0.32 -9.91 1.25
N LEU A 79 -1.23 -9.53 0.34
CA LEU A 79 -1.15 -9.95 -1.06
C LEU A 79 0.14 -9.47 -1.73
N GLY A 80 0.51 -8.20 -1.54
CA GLY A 80 1.77 -7.66 -2.10
C GLY A 80 3.01 -8.30 -1.49
N GLY A 81 3.02 -8.48 -0.16
CA GLY A 81 4.11 -9.13 0.55
C GLY A 81 4.31 -10.59 0.15
N THR A 82 3.22 -11.36 0.04
CA THR A 82 3.27 -12.75 -0.42
C THR A 82 3.85 -12.85 -1.83
N LEU A 83 3.44 -11.96 -2.75
CA LEU A 83 3.96 -11.96 -4.12
C LEU A 83 5.48 -11.72 -4.16
N ILE A 84 5.97 -10.79 -3.34
CA ILE A 84 7.40 -10.50 -3.23
C ILE A 84 8.17 -11.70 -2.67
N VAL A 85 7.70 -12.27 -1.57
CA VAL A 85 8.35 -13.43 -0.93
C VAL A 85 8.39 -14.62 -1.89
N VAL A 86 7.31 -14.88 -2.63
CA VAL A 86 7.27 -15.96 -3.63
C VAL A 86 8.25 -15.68 -4.78
N GLY A 87 8.32 -14.44 -5.27
CA GLY A 87 9.29 -14.04 -6.30
C GLY A 87 10.74 -14.22 -5.83
N GLU A 88 11.03 -13.80 -4.61
CA GLU A 88 12.37 -13.89 -4.03
C GLU A 88 12.77 -15.34 -3.79
N ALA A 89 11.89 -16.14 -3.17
CA ALA A 89 12.12 -17.56 -2.97
C ALA A 89 12.36 -18.30 -4.30
N SER A 90 11.63 -17.92 -5.35
CA SER A 90 11.83 -18.47 -6.70
C SER A 90 13.20 -18.09 -7.27
N ALA A 91 13.64 -16.85 -7.09
CA ALA A 91 14.96 -16.40 -7.52
C ALA A 91 16.09 -17.12 -6.77
N VAL A 92 15.98 -17.22 -5.44
CA VAL A 92 16.95 -17.93 -4.60
C VAL A 92 17.01 -19.41 -4.95
N ALA A 93 15.86 -20.06 -5.18
CA ALA A 93 15.82 -21.46 -5.59
C ALA A 93 16.59 -21.70 -6.90
N VAL A 94 16.49 -20.79 -7.88
CA VAL A 94 17.27 -20.87 -9.12
C VAL A 94 18.76 -20.65 -8.88
N LEU A 95 19.13 -19.68 -8.03
CA LEU A 95 20.54 -19.42 -7.72
C LEU A 95 21.21 -20.60 -7.00
N VAL A 96 20.45 -21.34 -6.17
CA VAL A 96 20.96 -22.52 -5.46
C VAL A 96 20.98 -23.75 -6.34
N ALA A 97 19.93 -24.00 -7.12
CA ALA A 97 19.82 -25.19 -7.98
C ALA A 97 20.59 -25.06 -9.31
N GLY A 98 21.02 -23.84 -9.65
CA GLY A 98 21.64 -23.51 -10.93
C GLY A 98 20.62 -23.08 -12.00
N THR A 99 21.13 -22.45 -13.06
CA THR A 99 20.30 -21.98 -14.18
C THR A 99 20.05 -23.03 -15.25
N ASP A 100 20.54 -24.25 -15.04
CA ASP A 100 20.32 -25.38 -15.93
C ASP A 100 19.04 -26.13 -15.55
N GLY A 101 18.31 -26.61 -16.57
CA GLY A 101 17.06 -27.35 -16.37
C GLY A 101 15.78 -26.52 -16.53
N TRP A 102 14.70 -27.01 -15.93
CA TRP A 102 13.33 -26.52 -16.12
C TRP A 102 12.91 -25.46 -15.09
N LEU A 103 13.54 -25.45 -13.92
CA LEU A 103 13.23 -24.53 -12.82
C LEU A 103 13.27 -23.03 -13.24
N PRO A 104 14.24 -22.57 -14.05
CA PRO A 104 14.29 -21.18 -14.56
C PRO A 104 13.21 -20.85 -15.62
N LEU A 105 12.48 -21.85 -16.14
CA LEU A 105 11.36 -21.61 -17.05
C LEU A 105 10.11 -21.15 -16.29
N VAL A 106 9.94 -21.63 -15.05
CA VAL A 106 8.81 -21.26 -14.18
C VAL A 106 9.16 -20.09 -13.28
N ALA A 107 10.35 -20.11 -12.67
CA ALA A 107 10.79 -19.07 -11.73
C ALA A 107 10.97 -17.70 -12.40
N GLY A 108 11.44 -17.67 -13.65
CA GLY A 108 11.65 -16.42 -14.41
C GLY A 108 10.36 -15.58 -14.52
N PRO A 109 9.28 -16.10 -15.11
CA PRO A 109 7.99 -15.42 -15.18
C PRO A 109 7.46 -14.98 -13.82
N VAL A 110 7.60 -15.81 -12.78
CA VAL A 110 7.18 -15.47 -11.40
C VAL A 110 7.95 -14.25 -10.89
N CYS A 111 9.27 -14.21 -11.06
CA CYS A 111 10.09 -13.07 -10.68
C CYS A 111 9.70 -11.80 -11.45
N VAL A 112 9.47 -11.91 -12.77
CA VAL A 112 9.05 -10.77 -13.61
C VAL A 112 7.73 -10.20 -13.14
N VAL A 113 6.72 -11.05 -12.90
CA VAL A 113 5.41 -10.62 -12.40
C VAL A 113 5.54 -9.97 -11.02
N ALA A 114 6.31 -10.59 -10.12
CA ALA A 114 6.54 -10.04 -8.78
C ALA A 114 7.18 -8.65 -8.83
N ILE A 115 8.22 -8.46 -9.65
CA ILE A 115 8.89 -7.16 -9.83
C ILE A 115 7.94 -6.15 -10.45
N LEU A 116 7.25 -6.49 -11.54
CA LEU A 116 6.32 -5.58 -12.24
C LEU A 116 5.21 -5.09 -11.32
N VAL A 117 4.48 -6.01 -10.69
CA VAL A 117 3.36 -5.67 -9.81
C VAL A 117 3.85 -4.86 -8.61
N SER A 118 4.96 -5.25 -8.00
CA SER A 118 5.50 -4.55 -6.83
C SER A 118 6.00 -3.15 -7.19
N THR A 119 6.62 -2.98 -8.36
CA THR A 119 7.06 -1.67 -8.86
C THR A 119 5.86 -0.76 -9.14
N VAL A 120 4.83 -1.28 -9.81
CA VAL A 120 3.59 -0.54 -10.07
C VAL A 120 2.93 -0.12 -8.75
N LEU A 121 2.83 -1.01 -7.77
CA LEU A 121 2.27 -0.68 -6.46
C LEU A 121 3.10 0.38 -5.73
N ALA A 122 4.43 0.24 -5.74
CA ALA A 122 5.35 1.18 -5.09
C ALA A 122 5.35 2.57 -5.74
N ALA A 123 5.09 2.66 -7.05
CA ALA A 123 4.94 3.93 -7.76
C ALA A 123 3.52 4.52 -7.62
N TRP A 124 2.48 3.66 -7.66
CA TRP A 124 1.08 4.09 -7.63
C TRP A 124 0.69 4.71 -6.30
N LEU A 125 1.15 4.14 -5.18
CA LEU A 125 0.82 4.63 -3.83
C LEU A 125 1.15 6.12 -3.65
N PRO A 126 2.39 6.61 -3.86
CA PRO A 126 2.71 8.02 -3.68
C PRO A 126 1.98 8.93 -4.68
N ILE A 127 1.85 8.52 -5.94
CA ILE A 127 1.12 9.29 -6.97
C ILE A 127 -0.34 9.50 -6.56
N SER A 128 -0.99 8.45 -6.04
CA SER A 128 -2.38 8.54 -5.58
C SER A 128 -2.55 9.51 -4.40
N GLN A 129 -1.54 9.62 -3.53
CA GLN A 129 -1.54 10.56 -2.41
C GLN A 129 -1.35 12.01 -2.90
N LEU A 130 -0.38 12.24 -3.80
CA LEU A 130 -0.15 13.55 -4.40
C LEU A 130 -1.40 14.06 -5.14
N ARG A 131 -2.07 13.18 -5.89
CA ARG A 131 -3.32 13.53 -6.58
C ARG A 131 -4.43 13.93 -5.61
N LYS A 132 -4.56 13.25 -4.48
CA LYS A 132 -5.54 13.62 -3.44
C LYS A 132 -5.22 14.99 -2.84
N MET A 133 -3.96 15.26 -2.53
CA MET A 133 -3.52 16.56 -2.01
C MET A 133 -3.81 17.69 -3.01
N ALA A 134 -3.48 17.50 -4.29
CA ALA A 134 -3.75 18.49 -5.34
C ALA A 134 -5.25 18.76 -5.57
N LEU A 135 -6.10 17.75 -5.42
CA LEU A 135 -7.56 17.92 -5.52
C LEU A 135 -8.14 18.69 -4.34
N LEU A 136 -7.66 18.43 -3.11
CA LEU A 136 -8.08 19.14 -1.91
C LEU A 136 -7.71 20.63 -1.99
N ASP A 137 -6.51 20.94 -2.45
CA ASP A 137 -6.01 22.31 -2.59
C ASP A 137 -6.85 23.12 -3.61
N ARG A 138 -7.16 22.50 -4.77
CA ARG A 138 -8.07 23.10 -5.77
C ARG A 138 -9.46 23.39 -5.23
N ASN A 139 -10.00 22.51 -4.39
CA ASN A 139 -11.33 22.70 -3.81
C ASN A 139 -11.34 23.82 -2.74
N GLN A 140 -10.27 23.94 -1.94
CA GLN A 140 -10.13 25.04 -0.99
C GLN A 140 -9.97 26.39 -1.69
N ALA A 141 -9.19 26.46 -2.78
CA ALA A 141 -9.05 27.67 -3.58
C ALA A 141 -10.38 28.13 -4.20
N ARG A 142 -11.23 27.19 -4.65
CA ARG A 142 -12.57 27.51 -5.17
C ARG A 142 -13.55 27.94 -4.08
N GLY A 143 -13.43 27.42 -2.86
CA GLY A 143 -14.28 27.78 -1.73
C GLY A 143 -14.01 29.17 -1.15
N ARG A 144 -12.79 29.71 -1.31
CA ARG A 144 -12.41 31.07 -0.84
C ARG A 144 -12.77 32.19 -1.83
N GLY A 145 -13.15 31.84 -3.06
CA GLY A 145 -13.56 32.81 -4.09
C GLY A 145 -15.07 33.08 -4.14
N ARG A 146 -15.83 32.58 -3.16
CA ARG A 146 -17.25 32.86 -2.92
C ARG A 146 -17.40 33.50 -1.55
#